data_AF-A0A067DU63-F1
#
_entry.id   AF-A0A067DU63-F1
#
_cell.length_a   1.000
_cell.length_b   1.000
_cell.length_c   1.000
_cell.angle_alpha   90.00
_cell.angle_beta   90.00
_cell.angle_gamma   90.00
#
_symmetry.space_group_name_H-M   'P 1'
#
loop_
_entity.id
_entity.type
_entity.pdbx_description
1 polymer ?
#
loop_
_entity_poly.entity_id
_entity_poly.type
_entity_poly.pdbx_seq_one_letter_code
_entity_poly.pdbx_strand_id
1 'polypeptide(L)'
;MKLERYNKNGNEKKSAQVLATVSSSTEKTGRPIEGFHPSLWGDHFLTLASDCETNDTTHQEEYEALKQEVRSMITATADTPAQKLQLVDAVQRLGVAYHFEQEIEDALEKIYHDDFDNNDDVDLYSVSLRFRLLRQQGFKVPCDVFEKFKDDEGKFKASLVKDVQGILSLYEAGHLAIRGEDILDEAIAFTRTHLKSMVSDDVCPNNLAEQINHALDCPLRRALPRVETRFFLSVYPRVDKHDKTLLKFAKLDFNLVQRIHQ
;
A
#
# COMPACT_ATOMS: atom_id res chain seq x y z
N MET A 1 -12.94 -33.21 71.15
CA MET A 1 -14.36 -32.93 70.87
C MET A 1 -14.48 -32.64 69.37
N LYS A 2 -14.84 -33.63 68.54
CA LYS A 2 -16.19 -33.97 68.03
C LYS A 2 -16.79 -32.97 67.00
N LEU A 3 -16.53 -33.27 65.72
CA LEU A 3 -17.39 -33.39 64.52
C LEU A 3 -18.78 -32.69 64.42
N GLU A 4 -18.96 -32.02 63.26
CA GLU A 4 -20.01 -32.18 62.22
C GLU A 4 -21.41 -31.48 62.25
N ARG A 5 -21.68 -30.82 61.09
CA ARG A 5 -22.80 -30.99 60.13
C ARG A 5 -24.11 -30.17 60.21
N TYR A 6 -24.46 -29.69 59.01
CA TYR A 6 -25.74 -29.73 58.27
C TYR A 6 -26.66 -28.49 58.16
N ASN A 7 -27.15 -28.36 56.93
CA ASN A 7 -28.00 -27.36 56.30
C ASN A 7 -29.47 -27.85 56.24
N LYS A 8 -30.47 -26.96 56.24
CA LYS A 8 -31.72 -27.08 55.44
C LYS A 8 -32.67 -25.87 55.56
N ASN A 9 -32.83 -25.18 54.42
CA ASN A 9 -34.02 -24.67 53.72
C ASN A 9 -35.30 -24.22 54.45
N GLY A 10 -35.79 -23.05 54.00
CA GLY A 10 -37.13 -22.91 53.40
C GLY A 10 -38.13 -22.05 54.18
N ASN A 11 -38.60 -20.93 53.60
CA ASN A 11 -40.05 -20.69 53.48
C ASN A 11 -40.43 -19.49 52.59
N GLU A 12 -41.51 -19.74 51.86
CA GLU A 12 -42.22 -18.94 50.87
C GLU A 12 -42.83 -17.65 51.47
N LYS A 13 -42.91 -16.57 50.68
CA LYS A 13 -43.78 -15.41 50.96
C LYS A 13 -44.84 -15.28 49.88
N LYS A 14 -46.10 -15.28 50.34
CA LYS A 14 -47.34 -15.16 49.57
C LYS A 14 -47.51 -13.75 48.99
N SER A 15 -48.09 -13.74 47.78
CA SER A 15 -48.41 -12.61 46.93
C SER A 15 -49.60 -11.80 47.46
N ALA A 16 -49.50 -10.47 47.40
CA ALA A 16 -50.62 -9.53 47.52
C ALA A 16 -50.66 -8.70 46.23
N GLN A 17 -51.74 -8.88 45.45
CA GLN A 17 -52.02 -8.13 44.23
C GLN A 17 -52.52 -6.72 44.57
N VAL A 18 -51.86 -5.71 44.01
CA VAL A 18 -52.38 -4.35 43.87
C VAL A 18 -52.67 -4.15 42.38
N LEU A 19 -53.94 -3.88 42.06
CA LEU A 19 -54.38 -3.56 40.70
C LEU A 19 -53.72 -2.26 40.23
N ALA A 20 -52.95 -2.34 39.14
CA ALA A 20 -52.57 -1.19 38.34
C ALA A 20 -53.47 -1.14 37.09
N THR A 21 -54.17 -0.03 36.94
CA THR A 21 -55.09 0.31 35.86
C THR A 21 -54.37 0.24 34.51
N VAL A 22 -54.90 -0.58 33.60
CA VAL A 22 -54.45 -0.67 32.20
C VAL A 22 -54.75 0.66 31.52
N SER A 23 -53.74 1.49 31.33
CA SER A 23 -53.76 2.51 30.26
C SER A 23 -53.42 1.78 28.98
N SER A 24 -54.37 1.67 28.06
CA SER A 24 -54.16 1.11 26.73
C SER A 24 -53.29 2.05 25.90
N SER A 25 -51.98 2.03 26.10
CA SER A 25 -51.04 2.43 25.07
C SER A 25 -50.76 1.19 24.24
N THR A 26 -51.36 1.12 23.05
CA THR A 26 -50.86 0.25 21.99
C THR A 26 -49.45 0.72 21.64
N GLU A 27 -48.44 0.28 22.39
CA GLU A 27 -47.07 0.31 21.91
C GLU A 27 -47.01 -0.69 20.75
N LYS A 28 -47.33 -0.19 19.55
CA LYS A 28 -46.81 -0.78 18.34
C LYS A 28 -45.30 -0.74 18.50
N THR A 29 -44.69 -1.87 18.85
CA THR A 29 -43.26 -2.08 18.68
C THR A 29 -42.99 -2.10 17.18
N GLY A 30 -43.06 -0.92 16.55
CA GLY A 30 -42.76 -0.72 15.15
C GLY A 30 -41.25 -0.81 15.00
N ARG A 31 -40.77 -1.71 14.12
CA ARG A 31 -39.36 -1.74 13.72
C ARG A 31 -38.96 -0.31 13.28
N PRO A 32 -37.83 0.24 13.75
CA PRO A 32 -37.36 1.53 13.27
C PRO A 32 -37.30 1.53 11.73
N ILE A 33 -37.79 2.60 11.11
CA ILE A 33 -37.72 2.77 9.66
C ILE A 33 -36.25 2.98 9.31
N GLU A 34 -35.69 2.07 8.53
CA GLU A 34 -34.31 2.17 8.07
C GLU A 34 -34.18 3.22 6.96
N GLY A 35 -33.24 4.17 7.13
CA GLY A 35 -32.92 5.22 6.17
C GLY A 35 -31.73 4.89 5.27
N PHE A 36 -31.44 3.61 5.05
CA PHE A 36 -30.33 3.18 4.19
C PHE A 36 -30.69 3.37 2.71
N HIS A 37 -29.75 3.92 1.94
CA HIS A 37 -29.91 4.02 0.49
C HIS A 37 -29.82 2.62 -0.13
N PRO A 38 -30.61 2.30 -1.18
CA PRO A 38 -30.45 1.06 -1.93
C PRO A 38 -29.04 0.93 -2.55
N SER A 39 -28.65 -0.30 -2.88
CA SER A 39 -27.39 -0.58 -3.57
C SER A 39 -27.28 0.22 -4.88
N LEU A 40 -26.15 0.91 -5.07
CA LEU A 40 -25.85 1.61 -6.31
C LEU A 40 -25.70 0.66 -7.52
N TRP A 41 -25.47 -0.63 -7.26
CA TRP A 41 -25.10 -1.61 -8.27
C TRP A 41 -26.24 -2.48 -8.77
N GLY A 42 -27.39 -2.50 -8.07
CA GLY A 42 -28.49 -3.41 -8.38
C GLY A 42 -28.01 -4.85 -8.60
N ASP A 43 -28.41 -5.45 -9.72
CA ASP A 43 -28.06 -6.83 -10.11
C ASP A 43 -26.87 -6.90 -11.09
N HIS A 44 -26.14 -5.80 -11.30
CA HIS A 44 -25.08 -5.70 -12.32
C HIS A 44 -24.04 -6.82 -12.19
N PHE A 45 -23.55 -7.10 -10.99
CA PHE A 45 -22.54 -8.14 -10.75
C PHE A 45 -23.09 -9.57 -10.81
N LEU A 46 -24.40 -9.76 -10.61
CA LEU A 46 -25.02 -11.08 -10.70
C LEU A 46 -25.06 -11.62 -12.13
N THR A 47 -25.08 -10.72 -13.13
CA THR A 47 -25.16 -11.09 -14.55
C THR A 47 -23.79 -11.48 -15.11
N LEU A 48 -22.73 -10.81 -14.64
CA LEU A 48 -21.37 -10.95 -15.18
C LEU A 48 -20.73 -12.31 -14.87
N ALA A 49 -21.05 -12.91 -13.72
CA ALA A 49 -20.57 -14.23 -13.33
C ALA A 49 -21.05 -15.36 -14.27
N SER A 50 -22.10 -15.13 -15.08
CA SER A 50 -22.65 -16.12 -16.00
C SER A 50 -21.88 -16.23 -17.32
N ASP A 51 -21.08 -15.22 -17.70
CA ASP A 51 -20.38 -15.15 -18.99
C ASP A 51 -18.92 -15.63 -18.92
N CYS A 52 -18.47 -16.08 -17.75
CA CYS A 52 -17.10 -16.53 -17.54
C CYS A 52 -16.92 -18.00 -17.97
N GLU A 53 -17.12 -18.31 -19.26
CA GLU A 53 -16.61 -19.55 -19.85
C GLU A 53 -15.19 -19.39 -20.39
N THR A 54 -14.42 -20.45 -20.18
CA THR A 54 -12.98 -20.48 -19.99
C THR A 54 -12.17 -20.96 -21.21
N ASN A 55 -10.88 -20.61 -21.20
CA ASN A 55 -9.74 -21.31 -21.82
C ASN A 55 -9.42 -21.01 -23.29
N ASP A 56 -8.64 -19.96 -23.50
CA ASP A 56 -7.73 -19.90 -24.64
C ASP A 56 -6.37 -20.41 -24.16
N THR A 57 -6.00 -21.64 -24.51
CA THR A 57 -4.71 -22.25 -24.12
C THR A 57 -3.53 -21.37 -24.53
N THR A 58 -3.68 -20.63 -25.63
CA THR A 58 -2.70 -19.67 -26.15
C THR A 58 -2.47 -18.48 -25.19
N HIS A 59 -3.52 -18.02 -24.50
CA HIS A 59 -3.36 -16.94 -23.51
C HIS A 59 -2.64 -17.41 -22.23
N GLN A 60 -2.78 -18.69 -21.87
CA GLN A 60 -2.06 -19.26 -20.73
C GLN A 60 -0.57 -19.42 -21.02
N GLU A 61 -0.20 -19.90 -22.20
CA GLU A 61 1.20 -20.05 -22.62
C GLU A 61 1.92 -18.70 -22.66
N GLU A 62 1.27 -17.67 -23.22
CA GLU A 62 1.79 -16.30 -23.23
C GLU A 62 1.98 -15.75 -21.82
N TYR A 63 1.01 -15.98 -20.94
CA TYR A 63 1.08 -15.55 -19.55
C TYR A 63 2.26 -16.18 -18.79
N GLU A 64 2.45 -17.50 -18.91
CA GLU A 64 3.57 -18.20 -18.28
C GLU A 64 4.91 -17.77 -18.86
N ALA A 65 4.99 -17.55 -20.17
CA ALA A 65 6.21 -17.04 -20.82
C ALA A 65 6.60 -15.66 -20.27
N LEU A 66 5.65 -14.72 -20.20
CA LEU A 66 5.87 -13.39 -19.63
C LEU A 66 6.26 -13.45 -18.15
N LYS A 67 5.64 -14.34 -17.37
CA LYS A 67 5.99 -14.55 -15.97
C LYS A 67 7.43 -15.01 -15.80
N GLN A 68 7.90 -15.96 -16.61
CA GLN A 68 9.30 -16.41 -16.57
C GLN A 68 10.27 -15.31 -17.02
N GLU A 69 9.91 -14.52 -18.02
CA GLU A 69 10.74 -13.39 -18.48
C GLU A 69 10.92 -12.35 -17.37
N VAL A 70 9.83 -11.95 -16.69
CA VAL A 70 9.89 -11.04 -15.54
C VAL A 70 10.72 -11.63 -14.39
N ARG A 71 10.57 -12.92 -14.09
CA ARG A 71 11.40 -13.62 -13.10
C ARG A 71 12.89 -13.56 -13.47
N SER A 72 13.23 -13.76 -14.75
CA SER A 72 14.60 -13.66 -15.23
C SER A 72 15.17 -12.24 -15.09
N MET A 73 14.35 -11.21 -15.32
CA MET A 73 14.77 -9.81 -15.10
C MET A 73 15.07 -9.53 -13.63
N ILE A 74 14.23 -10.02 -12.71
CA ILE A 74 14.45 -9.85 -11.27
C ILE A 74 15.74 -10.54 -10.82
N THR A 75 15.99 -11.76 -11.30
CA THR A 75 17.15 -12.58 -10.89
C THR A 75 18.46 -12.25 -11.64
N ALA A 76 18.42 -11.39 -12.66
CA ALA A 76 19.59 -11.00 -13.45
C ALA A 76 20.70 -10.38 -12.56
N THR A 77 21.93 -10.87 -12.69
CA THR A 77 23.07 -10.43 -11.87
C THR A 77 23.83 -9.24 -12.45
N ALA A 78 23.56 -8.88 -13.71
CA ALA A 78 24.26 -7.80 -14.41
C ALA A 78 23.72 -6.40 -14.07
N ASP A 79 22.56 -6.31 -13.42
CA ASP A 79 21.91 -5.03 -13.11
C ASP A 79 22.61 -4.33 -11.95
N THR A 80 22.72 -3.01 -12.05
CA THR A 80 23.13 -2.18 -10.91
C THR A 80 22.06 -2.25 -9.79
N PRO A 81 22.44 -2.05 -8.51
CA PRO A 81 21.47 -2.03 -7.42
C PRO A 81 20.32 -1.03 -7.64
N ALA A 82 20.60 0.14 -8.23
CA ALA A 82 19.59 1.14 -8.55
C ALA A 82 18.57 0.63 -9.60
N GLN A 83 19.03 -0.03 -10.66
CA GLN A 83 18.13 -0.65 -11.66
C GLN A 83 17.29 -1.75 -11.04
N LYS A 84 17.89 -2.56 -10.16
CA LYS A 84 17.18 -3.63 -9.45
C LYS A 84 16.08 -3.08 -8.55
N LEU A 85 16.36 -2.02 -7.79
CA LEU A 85 15.36 -1.33 -6.96
C LEU A 85 14.20 -0.77 -7.80
N GLN A 86 14.50 -0.14 -8.94
CA GLN A 86 13.48 0.38 -9.85
C GLN A 86 12.58 -0.74 -10.40
N LEU A 87 13.16 -1.87 -10.78
CA LEU A 87 12.41 -3.03 -11.26
C LEU A 87 11.51 -3.61 -10.16
N VAL A 88 12.05 -3.82 -8.95
CA VAL A 88 11.29 -4.32 -7.80
C VAL A 88 10.13 -3.39 -7.45
N ASP A 89 10.36 -2.07 -7.45
CA ASP A 89 9.31 -1.09 -7.21
C ASP A 89 8.20 -1.18 -8.27
N ALA A 90 8.57 -1.25 -9.55
CA ALA A 90 7.61 -1.39 -10.63
C ALA A 90 6.78 -2.68 -10.50
N VAL A 91 7.42 -3.81 -10.18
CA VAL A 91 6.76 -5.11 -9.96
C VAL A 91 5.76 -5.05 -8.80
N GLN A 92 6.13 -4.41 -7.69
CA GLN A 92 5.25 -4.21 -6.54
C GLN A 92 4.07 -3.29 -6.86
N ARG A 93 4.34 -2.12 -7.44
CA ARG A 93 3.29 -1.13 -7.76
C ARG A 93 2.35 -1.61 -8.85
N LEU A 94 2.83 -2.42 -9.81
CA LEU A 94 2.00 -3.09 -10.81
C LEU A 94 1.21 -4.28 -10.26
N GLY A 95 1.35 -4.59 -8.97
CA GLY A 95 0.50 -5.54 -8.27
C GLY A 95 0.76 -7.00 -8.64
N VAL A 96 1.95 -7.31 -9.16
CA VAL A 96 2.34 -8.67 -9.57
C VAL A 96 3.46 -9.26 -8.72
N ALA A 97 3.89 -8.56 -7.67
CA ALA A 97 4.95 -9.02 -6.77
C ALA A 97 4.67 -10.36 -6.08
N TYR A 98 3.40 -10.71 -5.87
CA TYR A 98 3.00 -11.98 -5.25
C TYR A 98 3.41 -13.23 -6.07
N HIS A 99 3.81 -13.05 -7.34
CA HIS A 99 4.37 -14.13 -8.16
C HIS A 99 5.88 -14.34 -7.97
N PHE A 100 6.55 -13.39 -7.32
CA PHE A 100 8.01 -13.26 -7.29
C PHE A 100 8.54 -12.96 -5.87
N GLU A 101 7.83 -13.39 -4.82
CA GLU A 101 8.15 -13.03 -3.43
C GLU A 101 9.59 -13.42 -3.05
N GLN A 102 9.99 -14.67 -3.37
CA GLN A 102 11.34 -15.16 -3.09
C GLN A 102 12.40 -14.41 -3.88
N GLU A 103 12.17 -14.17 -5.18
CA GLU A 103 13.14 -13.50 -6.04
C GLU A 103 13.33 -12.03 -5.63
N ILE A 104 12.27 -11.37 -5.15
CA ILE A 104 12.32 -10.03 -4.59
C ILE A 104 13.07 -10.03 -3.26
N GLU A 105 12.79 -10.98 -2.37
CA GLU A 105 13.48 -11.13 -1.08
C GLU A 105 14.98 -11.34 -1.28
N ASP A 106 15.38 -12.30 -2.13
CA ASP A 106 16.78 -12.58 -2.46
C ASP A 106 17.49 -11.38 -3.08
N ALA A 107 16.80 -10.60 -3.92
CA ALA A 107 17.36 -9.40 -4.53
C ALA A 107 17.57 -8.29 -3.49
N LEU A 108 16.61 -8.08 -2.60
CA LEU A 108 16.68 -7.06 -1.55
C LEU A 108 17.67 -7.43 -0.45
N GLU A 109 17.82 -8.70 -0.10
CA GLU A 109 18.83 -9.18 0.85
C GLU A 109 20.25 -8.86 0.35
N LYS A 110 20.52 -9.08 -0.94
CA LYS A 110 21.81 -8.70 -1.55
C LYS A 110 22.06 -7.20 -1.46
N ILE A 111 21.05 -6.38 -1.73
CA ILE A 111 21.13 -4.91 -1.67
C ILE A 111 21.26 -4.40 -0.22
N TYR A 112 20.70 -5.14 0.74
CA TYR A 112 20.81 -4.82 2.16
C TYR A 112 22.25 -4.98 2.66
N HIS A 113 22.94 -6.02 2.20
CA HIS A 113 24.34 -6.30 2.56
C HIS A 113 25.38 -5.55 1.71
N ASP A 114 24.94 -4.87 0.65
CA ASP A 114 25.80 -4.00 -0.15
C ASP A 114 26.09 -2.69 0.58
N ASP A 115 27.28 -2.13 0.39
CA ASP A 115 27.75 -0.86 1.00
C ASP A 115 27.13 0.38 0.30
N PHE A 116 25.89 0.25 -0.16
CA PHE A 116 25.19 1.20 -1.02
C PHE A 116 25.09 2.61 -0.42
N ASP A 117 24.85 2.71 0.90
CA ASP A 117 24.59 3.99 1.56
C ASP A 117 25.87 4.80 1.83
N ASN A 118 27.02 4.12 1.91
CA ASN A 118 28.35 4.70 2.20
C ASN A 118 28.95 5.45 1.01
N ASN A 119 28.31 5.38 -0.15
CA ASN A 119 28.72 6.15 -1.32
C ASN A 119 28.03 7.54 -1.29
N ASP A 120 28.86 8.57 -1.16
CA ASP A 120 28.43 9.98 -1.14
C ASP A 120 27.81 10.44 -2.47
N ASP A 121 28.07 9.74 -3.57
CA ASP A 121 27.57 10.07 -4.91
C ASP A 121 26.14 9.56 -5.18
N VAL A 122 25.53 8.81 -4.25
CA VAL A 122 24.19 8.24 -4.44
C VAL A 122 23.11 9.31 -4.25
N ASP A 123 22.26 9.45 -5.27
CA ASP A 123 21.17 10.43 -5.29
C ASP A 123 20.05 10.18 -4.26
N LEU A 124 19.27 11.23 -3.99
CA LEU A 124 18.16 11.20 -3.03
C LEU A 124 17.12 10.15 -3.41
N TYR A 125 16.82 10.04 -4.71
CA TYR A 125 15.88 9.06 -5.24
C TYR A 125 16.26 7.62 -4.85
N SER A 126 17.51 7.24 -5.09
CA SER A 126 18.00 5.88 -4.89
C SER A 126 18.06 5.52 -3.41
N VAL A 127 18.55 6.42 -2.55
CA VAL A 127 18.57 6.20 -1.09
C VAL A 127 17.14 6.07 -0.55
N SER A 128 16.23 6.97 -0.96
CA SER A 128 14.84 6.94 -0.51
C SER A 128 14.11 5.68 -0.97
N LEU A 129 14.34 5.26 -2.22
CA LEU A 129 13.73 4.06 -2.79
C LEU A 129 14.24 2.80 -2.08
N ARG A 130 15.56 2.69 -1.88
CA ARG A 130 16.18 1.58 -1.12
C ARG A 130 15.62 1.48 0.28
N PHE A 131 15.63 2.59 1.01
CA PHE A 131 15.08 2.68 2.36
C PHE A 131 13.62 2.22 2.40
N ARG A 132 12.80 2.70 1.46
CA ARG A 132 11.38 2.36 1.39
C ARG A 132 11.16 0.86 1.16
N LEU A 133 11.78 0.29 0.12
CA LEU A 133 11.59 -1.11 -0.27
C LEU A 133 12.09 -2.06 0.82
N LEU A 134 13.26 -1.79 1.41
CA LEU A 134 13.82 -2.62 2.48
C LEU A 134 12.93 -2.61 3.73
N ARG A 135 12.48 -1.43 4.19
CA ARG A 135 11.57 -1.36 5.34
C ARG A 135 10.20 -1.96 5.07
N GLN A 136 9.70 -1.89 3.84
CA GLN A 136 8.46 -2.57 3.44
C GLN A 136 8.57 -4.08 3.62
N GLN A 137 9.75 -4.67 3.37
CA GLN A 137 10.04 -6.09 3.56
C GLN A 137 10.51 -6.46 4.99
N GLY A 138 10.51 -5.51 5.92
CA GLY A 138 10.86 -5.76 7.32
C GLY A 138 12.35 -5.71 7.65
N PHE A 139 13.21 -5.32 6.69
CA PHE A 139 14.62 -5.07 6.99
C PHE A 139 14.78 -3.85 7.89
N LYS A 140 15.72 -3.94 8.83
CA LYS A 140 16.03 -2.85 9.76
C LYS A 140 17.03 -1.87 9.16
N VAL A 141 16.53 -0.93 8.37
CA VAL A 141 17.34 0.17 7.81
C VAL A 141 17.25 1.39 8.72
N PRO A 142 18.35 1.93 9.24
CA PRO A 142 18.34 3.13 10.08
C PRO A 142 17.99 4.39 9.25
N CYS A 143 17.38 5.40 9.88
CA CYS A 143 16.95 6.63 9.20
C CYS A 143 18.08 7.67 9.06
N ASP A 144 19.22 7.44 9.70
CA ASP A 144 20.45 8.24 9.62
C ASP A 144 21.07 8.27 8.20
N VAL A 145 20.70 7.32 7.33
CA VAL A 145 21.04 7.35 5.90
C VAL A 145 20.62 8.66 5.21
N PHE A 146 19.65 9.39 5.78
CA PHE A 146 19.20 10.68 5.26
C PHE A 146 20.00 11.89 5.77
N GLU A 147 20.88 11.73 6.76
CA GLU A 147 21.69 12.83 7.31
C GLU A 147 22.60 13.46 6.26
N LYS A 148 23.08 12.71 5.28
CA LYS A 148 23.89 13.25 4.17
C LYS A 148 23.15 14.26 3.29
N PHE A 149 21.81 14.26 3.35
CA PHE A 149 20.97 15.23 2.65
C PHE A 149 20.65 16.47 3.48
N LYS A 150 21.21 16.60 4.69
CA LYS A 150 21.06 17.76 5.56
C LYS A 150 22.25 18.72 5.50
N ASP A 151 21.97 20.00 5.70
CA ASP A 151 22.96 21.07 5.79
C ASP A 151 23.58 21.17 7.20
N ASP A 152 24.50 22.11 7.38
CA ASP A 152 25.20 22.32 8.66
C ASP A 152 24.26 22.82 9.78
N GLU A 153 23.05 23.29 9.45
CA GLU A 153 22.00 23.63 10.42
C GLU A 153 21.16 22.40 10.82
N GLY A 154 21.42 21.24 10.22
CA GLY A 154 20.68 20.00 10.45
C GLY A 154 19.34 19.92 9.71
N LYS A 155 19.12 20.77 8.70
CA LYS A 155 17.89 20.78 7.87
C LYS A 155 18.12 20.17 6.52
N PHE A 156 17.08 19.59 5.91
CA PHE A 156 17.18 19.12 4.52
C PHE A 156 17.62 20.24 3.55
N LYS A 157 18.66 19.96 2.76
CA LYS A 157 19.28 20.92 1.83
C LYS A 157 18.24 21.44 0.82
N ALA A 158 18.11 22.76 0.70
CA ALA A 158 17.23 23.39 -0.29
C ALA A 158 17.57 23.02 -1.75
N SER A 159 18.82 22.58 -2.01
CA SER A 159 19.25 22.12 -3.34
C SER A 159 18.54 20.85 -3.81
N LEU A 160 17.99 20.04 -2.90
CA LEU A 160 17.29 18.78 -3.20
C LEU A 160 16.02 18.99 -4.02
N VAL A 161 15.42 20.19 -3.95
CA VAL A 161 14.19 20.57 -4.66
C VAL A 161 14.33 20.44 -6.18
N LYS A 162 15.56 20.39 -6.72
CA LYS A 162 15.83 20.14 -8.14
C LYS A 162 15.52 18.71 -8.58
N ASP A 163 15.60 17.75 -7.66
CA ASP A 163 15.30 16.34 -7.90
C ASP A 163 13.85 16.04 -7.47
N VAL A 164 12.90 16.36 -8.34
CA VAL A 164 11.46 16.18 -8.04
C VAL A 164 11.13 14.72 -7.75
N GLN A 165 11.75 13.78 -8.46
CA GLN A 165 11.54 12.35 -8.26
C GLN A 165 12.13 11.90 -6.92
N GLY A 166 13.31 12.40 -6.55
CA GLY A 166 13.91 12.17 -5.23
C GLY A 166 13.07 12.71 -4.09
N ILE A 167 12.51 13.92 -4.23
CA ILE A 167 11.60 14.52 -3.25
C ILE A 167 10.32 13.67 -3.08
N LEU A 168 9.73 13.20 -4.17
CA LEU A 168 8.57 12.29 -4.12
C LEU A 168 8.92 10.95 -3.45
N SER A 169 10.07 10.36 -3.79
CA SER A 169 10.52 9.12 -3.15
C SER A 169 10.82 9.31 -1.66
N LEU A 170 11.39 10.44 -1.25
CA LEU A 170 11.63 10.77 0.15
C LEU A 170 10.31 10.96 0.91
N TYR A 171 9.32 11.61 0.28
CA TYR A 171 7.98 11.74 0.85
C TYR A 171 7.37 10.36 1.15
N GLU A 172 7.42 9.45 0.19
CA GLU A 172 6.89 8.08 0.36
C GLU A 172 7.67 7.26 1.39
N ALA A 173 9.00 7.40 1.41
CA ALA A 173 9.88 6.78 2.39
C ALA A 173 9.58 7.29 3.82
N GLY A 174 9.30 8.57 4.00
CA GLY A 174 8.99 9.17 5.30
C GLY A 174 7.79 8.51 5.98
N HIS A 175 6.79 8.05 5.23
CA HIS A 175 5.61 7.36 5.81
C HIS A 175 5.89 5.96 6.37
N LEU A 176 7.14 5.48 6.31
CA LEU A 176 7.64 4.29 6.99
C LEU A 176 8.29 4.57 8.35
N ALA A 177 8.16 5.80 8.86
CA ALA A 177 8.68 6.18 10.15
C ALA A 177 8.13 5.31 11.28
N ILE A 178 9.02 4.97 12.22
CA ILE A 178 8.65 4.45 13.54
C ILE A 178 8.88 5.52 14.61
N ARG A 179 8.38 5.29 15.83
CA ARG A 179 8.49 6.28 16.92
C ARG A 179 9.95 6.60 17.23
N GLY A 180 10.27 7.89 17.32
CA GLY A 180 11.62 8.39 17.65
C GLY A 180 12.49 8.69 16.43
N GLU A 181 11.96 8.61 15.21
CA GLU A 181 12.68 8.93 13.98
C GLU A 181 12.30 10.32 13.46
N ASP A 182 12.65 11.35 14.23
CA ASP A 182 12.27 12.75 13.97
C ASP A 182 12.74 13.25 12.57
N ILE A 183 13.83 12.69 12.05
CA ILE A 183 14.33 12.99 10.69
C ILE A 183 13.30 12.67 9.60
N LEU A 184 12.49 11.63 9.77
CA LEU A 184 11.47 11.25 8.78
C LEU A 184 10.23 12.12 8.89
N ASP A 185 9.88 12.57 10.10
CA ASP A 185 8.81 13.56 10.29
C ASP A 185 9.20 14.91 9.66
N GLU A 186 10.46 15.33 9.83
CA GLU A 186 11.02 16.48 9.15
C GLU A 186 11.02 16.29 7.62
N ALA A 187 11.41 15.09 7.14
CA ALA A 187 11.40 14.76 5.72
C ALA A 187 9.98 14.88 5.12
N ILE A 188 8.95 14.39 5.82
CA ILE A 188 7.56 14.53 5.39
C ILE A 188 7.16 16.01 5.31
N ALA A 189 7.52 16.82 6.32
CA ALA A 189 7.18 18.24 6.34
C ALA A 189 7.87 19.02 5.20
N PHE A 190 9.17 18.78 5.01
CA PHE A 190 9.99 19.37 3.94
C PHE A 190 9.43 19.01 2.56
N THR A 191 9.34 17.70 2.26
CA THR A 191 8.90 17.20 0.96
C THR A 191 7.47 17.62 0.64
N ARG A 192 6.52 17.51 1.58
CA ARG A 192 5.13 17.92 1.37
C ARG A 192 5.00 19.40 0.97
N THR A 193 5.79 20.26 1.59
CA THR A 193 5.76 21.71 1.31
C THR A 193 6.26 21.98 -0.11
N HIS A 194 7.38 21.37 -0.50
CA HIS A 194 7.97 21.56 -1.82
C HIS A 194 7.14 20.91 -2.94
N LEU A 195 6.62 19.70 -2.73
CA LEU A 195 5.74 19.01 -3.68
C LEU A 195 4.48 19.82 -4.00
N LYS A 196 3.85 20.43 -2.98
CA LYS A 196 2.69 21.32 -3.17
C LYS A 196 3.05 22.57 -3.99
N SER A 197 4.20 23.18 -3.73
CA SER A 197 4.68 24.33 -4.50
C SER A 197 4.91 23.95 -5.95
N MET A 198 5.63 22.86 -6.22
CA MET A 198 5.96 22.39 -7.57
C MET A 198 4.72 22.17 -8.45
N VAL A 199 3.66 21.59 -7.89
CA VAL A 199 2.39 21.38 -8.60
C VAL A 199 1.66 22.71 -8.83
N SER A 200 1.69 23.62 -7.86
CA SER A 200 1.02 24.92 -7.97
C SER A 200 1.71 25.85 -8.97
N ASP A 201 3.03 25.77 -9.06
CA ASP A 201 3.89 26.61 -9.90
C ASP A 201 4.09 26.05 -11.32
N ASP A 202 3.45 24.91 -11.65
CA ASP A 202 3.55 24.19 -12.94
C ASP A 202 5.00 23.86 -13.36
N VAL A 203 5.83 23.51 -12.37
CA VAL A 203 7.29 23.31 -12.55
C VAL A 203 7.63 21.88 -12.97
N CYS A 204 6.70 20.93 -12.85
CA CYS A 204 6.94 19.51 -13.16
C CYS A 204 6.07 19.01 -14.33
N PRO A 205 6.54 18.01 -15.10
CA PRO A 205 5.75 17.41 -16.17
C PRO A 205 4.39 16.85 -15.68
N ASN A 206 3.36 16.94 -16.51
CA ASN A 206 1.98 16.53 -16.15
C ASN A 206 1.87 15.12 -15.53
N ASN A 207 2.64 14.15 -16.04
CA ASN A 207 2.66 12.78 -15.50
C ASN A 207 3.26 12.69 -14.09
N LEU A 208 4.19 13.59 -13.75
CA LEU A 208 4.78 13.68 -12.42
C LEU A 208 3.85 14.46 -11.48
N ALA A 209 3.20 15.53 -11.95
CA ALA A 209 2.18 16.25 -11.19
C ALA A 209 1.02 15.34 -10.76
N GLU A 210 0.54 14.46 -11.66
CA GLU A 210 -0.48 13.45 -11.34
C GLU A 210 -0.04 12.51 -10.21
N GLN A 211 1.20 12.02 -10.26
CA GLN A 211 1.78 11.17 -9.21
C GLN A 211 1.94 11.91 -7.89
N ILE A 212 2.38 13.17 -7.92
CA ILE A 212 2.55 13.98 -6.72
C ILE A 212 1.19 14.22 -6.04
N ASN A 213 0.17 14.61 -6.78
CA ASN A 213 -1.17 14.82 -6.22
C ASN A 213 -1.72 13.53 -5.61
N HIS A 214 -1.58 12.40 -6.31
CA HIS A 214 -2.02 11.10 -5.81
C HIS A 214 -1.32 10.71 -4.50
N ALA A 215 0.00 10.88 -4.42
CA ALA A 215 0.77 10.62 -3.20
C ALA A 215 0.39 11.56 -2.04
N LEU A 216 0.17 12.85 -2.32
CA LEU A 216 -0.20 13.85 -1.32
C LEU A 216 -1.58 13.60 -0.70
N ASP A 217 -2.50 13.02 -1.49
CA ASP A 217 -3.83 12.58 -1.05
C ASP A 217 -3.74 11.32 -0.19
N CYS A 218 -3.05 10.28 -0.68
CA CYS A 218 -2.82 9.04 0.05
C CYS A 218 -1.42 8.49 -0.23
N PRO A 219 -0.50 8.51 0.74
CA PRO A 219 0.82 7.93 0.58
C PRO A 219 0.74 6.43 0.27
N LEU A 220 1.67 5.92 -0.53
CA LEU A 220 1.76 4.52 -0.95
C LEU A 220 1.64 3.54 0.21
N ARG A 221 2.30 3.85 1.35
CA ARG A 221 2.27 3.01 2.57
C ARG A 221 0.86 2.84 3.17
N ARG A 222 -0.06 3.77 2.91
CA ARG A 222 -1.43 3.78 3.43
C ARG A 222 -2.46 3.38 2.37
N ALA A 223 -2.06 3.32 1.11
CA ALA A 223 -2.92 2.97 0.00
C ALA A 223 -3.27 1.47 -0.01
N LEU A 224 -4.47 1.15 -0.50
CA LEU A 224 -4.86 -0.24 -0.74
C LEU A 224 -4.13 -0.76 -1.99
N PRO A 225 -3.38 -1.87 -1.92
CA PRO A 225 -2.52 -2.31 -3.02
C PRO A 225 -3.23 -2.39 -4.37
N ARG A 226 -4.45 -2.94 -4.40
CA ARG A 226 -5.18 -3.12 -5.66
C ARG A 226 -5.68 -1.82 -6.28
N VAL A 227 -6.01 -0.82 -5.45
CA VAL A 227 -6.41 0.51 -5.90
C VAL A 227 -5.20 1.25 -6.45
N GLU A 228 -4.07 1.18 -5.73
CA GLU A 228 -2.81 1.75 -6.18
C GLU A 228 -2.35 1.14 -7.50
N THR A 229 -2.42 -0.18 -7.65
CA THR A 229 -2.09 -0.86 -8.91
C THR A 229 -2.91 -0.33 -10.07
N ARG A 230 -4.20 -0.07 -9.86
CA ARG A 230 -5.07 0.45 -10.93
C ARG A 230 -4.64 1.85 -11.38
N PHE A 231 -4.24 2.70 -10.42
CA PHE A 231 -3.66 4.02 -10.71
C PHE A 231 -2.32 3.87 -11.43
N PHE A 232 -1.40 3.08 -10.88
CA PHE A 232 -0.05 2.93 -11.43
C PHE A 232 -0.04 2.30 -12.83
N LEU A 233 -0.96 1.40 -13.16
CA LEU A 233 -1.15 0.88 -14.52
C LEU A 233 -1.46 1.97 -15.55
N SER A 234 -2.04 3.10 -15.13
CA SER A 234 -2.32 4.25 -16.01
C SER A 234 -1.12 5.19 -16.16
N VAL A 235 -0.22 5.19 -15.18
CA VAL A 235 0.98 6.05 -15.10
C VAL A 235 2.20 5.37 -15.72
N TYR A 236 2.44 4.10 -15.42
CA TYR A 236 3.63 3.34 -15.82
C TYR A 236 3.96 3.40 -17.33
N PRO A 237 2.99 3.34 -18.26
CA PRO A 237 3.27 3.49 -19.70
C PRO A 237 3.87 4.85 -20.10
N ARG A 238 3.74 5.87 -19.23
CA ARG A 238 4.25 7.24 -19.43
C ARG A 238 5.58 7.48 -18.71
N VAL A 239 6.07 6.49 -17.98
CA VAL A 239 7.40 6.54 -17.34
C VAL A 239 8.45 6.30 -18.43
N ASP A 240 9.52 7.10 -18.41
CA ASP A 240 10.62 6.94 -19.35
C ASP A 240 11.28 5.57 -19.15
N LYS A 241 11.63 4.90 -20.25
CA LYS A 241 12.25 3.56 -20.26
C LYS A 241 11.49 2.47 -19.47
N HIS A 242 10.16 2.59 -19.35
CA HIS A 242 9.36 1.53 -18.72
C HIS A 242 9.50 0.18 -19.44
N ASP A 243 9.39 -0.89 -18.68
CA ASP A 243 9.52 -2.24 -19.21
C ASP A 243 8.19 -2.72 -19.82
N LYS A 244 8.21 -3.01 -21.12
CA LYS A 244 7.01 -3.40 -21.89
C LYS A 244 6.55 -4.81 -21.56
N THR A 245 7.48 -5.72 -21.27
CA THR A 245 7.19 -7.11 -20.88
C THR A 245 6.44 -7.10 -19.55
N LEU A 246 6.97 -6.40 -18.56
CA LEU A 246 6.36 -6.24 -17.24
C LEU A 246 4.99 -5.57 -17.32
N LEU A 247 4.83 -4.50 -18.10
CA LEU A 247 3.53 -3.85 -18.29
C LEU A 247 2.51 -4.80 -18.92
N LYS A 248 2.91 -5.59 -19.92
CA LYS A 248 2.03 -6.55 -20.58
C LYS A 248 1.61 -7.65 -19.60
N PHE A 249 2.55 -8.21 -18.86
CA PHE A 249 2.29 -9.19 -17.81
C PHE A 249 1.30 -8.65 -16.76
N ALA A 250 1.56 -7.46 -16.24
CA ALA A 250 0.72 -6.83 -15.23
C ALA A 250 -0.71 -6.57 -15.71
N LYS A 251 -0.91 -6.19 -16.98
CA LYS A 251 -2.26 -6.02 -17.53
C LYS A 251 -3.02 -7.34 -17.63
N LEU A 252 -2.36 -8.40 -18.09
CA LEU A 252 -2.96 -9.73 -18.19
C LEU A 252 -3.33 -10.25 -16.80
N ASP A 253 -2.39 -10.18 -15.85
CA ASP A 253 -2.62 -10.58 -14.46
C ASP A 253 -3.75 -9.77 -13.81
N PHE A 254 -3.77 -8.46 -14.02
CA PHE A 254 -4.79 -7.59 -13.44
C PHE A 254 -6.20 -8.02 -13.89
N ASN A 255 -6.36 -8.26 -15.18
CA ASN A 255 -7.64 -8.68 -15.76
C ASN A 255 -8.02 -10.10 -15.32
N LEU A 256 -7.05 -11.02 -15.21
CA LEU A 256 -7.30 -12.38 -14.74
C LEU A 256 -7.84 -12.39 -13.31
N VAL A 257 -7.16 -11.71 -12.39
CA VAL A 257 -7.60 -11.60 -10.99
C VAL A 257 -8.91 -10.82 -10.89
N GLN A 258 -9.13 -9.82 -11.75
CA GLN A 258 -10.41 -9.10 -11.80
C GLN A 258 -11.59 -10.04 -12.15
N ARG A 259 -11.40 -10.98 -13.07
CA ARG A 259 -12.44 -11.97 -13.40
C ARG A 259 -12.75 -12.91 -12.24
N ILE A 260 -11.78 -13.21 -11.38
CA ILE A 260 -12.01 -14.03 -10.17
C ILE A 260 -12.80 -13.23 -9.11
N HIS A 261 -12.62 -11.92 -9.05
CA HIS A 261 -13.38 -11.06 -8.13
C HIS A 261 -14.81 -10.75 -8.59
N GLN A 262 -15.09 -10.94 -9.88
CA GLN A 262 -16.39 -10.69 -10.52
C GLN A 262 -17.30 -11.90 -10.38
#